data_AF-A0A932PV02-F1
#
_entry.id   AF-A0A932PV02-F1
#
_cell.length_a   1.000
_cell.length_b   1.000
_cell.length_c   1.000
_cell.angle_alpha   90.00
_cell.angle_beta   90.00
_cell.angle_gamma   90.00
#
_symmetry.space_group_name_H-M   'P 1'
#
loop_
_entity.id
_entity.type
_entity.pdbx_description
1 polymer ?
#
loop_
_entity_poly.entity_id
_entity_poly.type
_entity_poly.pdbx_seq_one_letter_code
_entity_poly.pdbx_strand_id
1 'polypeptide(L)'
;MPESLDLRQQSKIRTFDALQSALEEDRRHQRIIVQCHGVFDLLHPGHIRHFQEAKAQGDRLIVTLTPDRFVNKGPGRPVFNEQLRLESIAALQMVDYVVLNDSPDAVSAIRRVCPSLYVKGVEYKQHDQDVTGKISEEARAVEEVGGAIYYTDDIVFSSSSLLNRYFDTAPPKVTEFLSQLRKEYTTQDIIQKIDALSQLNVLVVGDAIIDEYQYTRILGQTGKGLHMVARCLDREVFLGGSLIIANHVAQFAKQVTLVTALGKNCPHLHFIRENLEPNVRGEFTFLDKSPTLTKKRYVWKDGTTLTKLFETYSNQEEALNEAQTGQIIDFIRKEAAHYDLILVSDFGNGFTNHPLVEALCDVPGFLALNTQTNSGNRGFNVVTNYCRADYISLNEPELRLAAHDSKSALEGIAADICQILNCPLLSVTQGVHGVSCFSREEGVVHIPAFATHSVDRIGAGDSYLSLSSLCLAHGYSTMLAGFIGSIAAAMSVQVVGNQESVKKVPLCKFITRLLK
;
A
#
# COMPACT_ATOMS: atom_id res chain seq x y z
N MET A 1 6.02 -3.73 -37.62
CA MET A 1 6.45 -2.36 -37.92
C MET A 1 5.21 -1.50 -37.89
N PRO A 2 4.91 -0.78 -36.80
CA PRO A 2 3.73 0.07 -36.78
C PRO A 2 4.01 1.31 -37.63
N GLU A 3 3.03 1.66 -38.46
CA GLU A 3 3.03 2.82 -39.34
C GLU A 3 3.33 4.10 -38.55
N SER A 4 4.17 4.93 -39.13
CA SER A 4 4.56 6.24 -38.61
C SER A 4 3.32 7.10 -38.31
N LEU A 5 3.23 7.61 -37.08
CA LEU A 5 2.29 8.67 -36.72
C LEU A 5 2.28 9.80 -37.77
N ASP A 6 1.11 10.36 -38.06
CA ASP A 6 0.94 11.54 -38.91
C ASP A 6 1.86 12.66 -38.40
N LEU A 7 2.74 13.19 -39.27
CA LEU A 7 3.72 14.25 -38.97
C LEU A 7 3.05 15.48 -38.31
N ARG A 8 1.76 15.72 -38.58
CA ARG A 8 0.98 16.77 -37.93
C ARG A 8 0.75 16.52 -36.44
N GLN A 9 0.55 15.28 -36.01
CA GLN A 9 0.33 14.94 -34.61
C GLN A 9 1.62 15.11 -33.79
N GLN A 10 2.76 14.65 -34.33
CA GLN A 10 4.07 14.87 -33.69
C GLN A 10 4.40 16.37 -33.53
N SER A 11 3.90 17.23 -34.43
CA SER A 11 4.15 18.67 -34.37
C SER A 11 3.46 19.39 -33.21
N LYS A 12 2.43 18.79 -32.60
CA LYS A 12 1.67 19.35 -31.48
C LYS A 12 2.26 18.98 -30.11
N ILE A 13 2.98 17.86 -30.01
CA ILE A 13 3.63 17.45 -28.77
C ILE A 13 4.93 18.27 -28.63
N ARG A 14 5.03 19.07 -27.56
CA ARG A 14 6.15 20.00 -27.33
C ARG A 14 6.67 19.88 -25.90
N THR A 15 7.96 20.17 -25.71
CA THR A 15 8.50 20.51 -24.38
C THR A 15 8.16 21.95 -24.05
N PHE A 16 8.21 22.33 -22.76
CA PHE A 16 8.00 23.72 -22.36
C PHE A 16 8.96 24.69 -23.08
N ASP A 17 10.24 24.32 -23.19
CA ASP A 17 11.25 25.15 -23.86
C ASP A 17 10.94 25.35 -25.35
N ALA A 18 10.53 24.29 -26.04
CA ALA A 18 10.16 24.35 -27.45
C ALA A 18 8.83 25.11 -27.68
N LEU A 19 7.98 25.21 -26.66
CA LEU A 19 6.69 25.91 -26.72
C LEU A 19 6.86 27.43 -26.50
N GLN A 20 7.89 27.88 -25.78
CA GLN A 20 8.05 29.31 -25.43
C GLN A 20 8.03 30.24 -26.65
N SER A 21 8.75 29.92 -27.72
CA SER A 21 8.79 30.76 -28.92
C SER A 21 7.39 30.97 -29.54
N ALA A 22 6.55 29.92 -29.54
CA ALA A 22 5.18 30.01 -30.05
C ALA A 22 4.28 30.83 -29.12
N LEU A 23 4.44 30.70 -27.80
CA LEU A 23 3.70 31.49 -26.82
C LEU A 23 4.09 32.97 -26.87
N GLU A 24 5.38 33.27 -27.05
CA GLU A 24 5.85 34.66 -27.24
C GLU A 24 5.25 35.28 -28.51
N GLU A 25 5.21 34.52 -29.61
CA GLU A 25 4.56 34.97 -30.84
C GLU A 25 3.06 35.21 -30.63
N ASP A 26 2.35 34.28 -29.98
CA ASP A 26 0.94 34.43 -29.66
C ASP A 26 0.69 35.67 -28.78
N ARG A 27 1.53 35.91 -27.76
CA ARG A 27 1.46 37.10 -26.89
C ARG A 27 1.73 38.40 -27.66
N ARG A 28 2.71 38.42 -28.57
CA ARG A 28 2.99 39.58 -29.45
C ARG A 28 1.80 39.94 -30.32
N HIS A 29 1.04 38.93 -30.77
CA HIS A 29 -0.19 39.10 -31.54
C HIS A 29 -1.44 39.27 -30.66
N GLN A 30 -1.29 39.41 -29.34
CA GLN A 30 -2.39 39.55 -28.38
C GLN A 30 -3.43 38.43 -28.45
N ARG A 31 -3.00 37.20 -28.80
CA ARG A 31 -3.85 36.02 -28.83
C ARG A 31 -4.19 35.55 -27.41
N ILE A 32 -5.42 35.08 -27.22
CA ILE A 32 -5.90 34.53 -25.96
C ILE A 32 -5.38 33.09 -25.84
N ILE A 33 -4.53 32.85 -24.85
CA ILE A 33 -3.96 31.52 -24.58
C ILE A 33 -4.79 30.84 -23.51
N VAL A 34 -5.36 29.68 -23.85
CA VAL A 34 -6.17 28.84 -22.98
C VAL A 34 -5.37 27.62 -22.56
N GLN A 35 -5.44 27.26 -21.27
CA GLN A 35 -4.80 26.06 -20.74
C GLN A 35 -5.80 25.14 -20.04
N CYS A 36 -5.73 23.85 -20.38
CA CYS A 36 -6.31 22.77 -19.58
C CYS A 36 -5.19 21.93 -18.94
N HIS A 37 -5.43 21.40 -17.74
CA HIS A 37 -4.49 20.50 -17.08
C HIS A 37 -5.18 19.28 -16.48
N GLY A 38 -4.54 18.12 -16.55
CA GLY A 38 -5.00 16.93 -15.87
C GLY A 38 -4.28 15.66 -16.26
N VAL A 39 -4.75 14.54 -15.71
CA VAL A 39 -4.24 13.21 -16.06
C VAL A 39 -4.83 12.74 -17.39
N PHE A 40 -6.11 13.02 -17.67
CA PHE A 40 -6.80 12.61 -18.91
C PHE A 40 -6.54 11.14 -19.30
N ASP A 41 -6.76 10.24 -18.34
CA ASP A 41 -6.35 8.84 -18.43
C ASP A 41 -7.01 8.10 -19.60
N LEU A 42 -8.34 7.94 -19.55
CA LEU A 42 -9.13 7.43 -20.68
C LEU A 42 -9.88 8.61 -21.31
N LEU A 43 -9.62 8.85 -22.60
CA LEU A 43 -10.34 9.84 -23.38
C LEU A 43 -11.78 9.36 -23.63
N HIS A 44 -12.76 10.24 -23.39
CA HIS A 44 -14.18 9.97 -23.59
C HIS A 44 -14.88 11.26 -24.08
N PRO A 45 -16.14 11.21 -24.54
CA PRO A 45 -16.84 12.37 -25.09
C PRO A 45 -16.86 13.60 -24.16
N GLY A 46 -16.93 13.41 -22.83
CA GLY A 46 -16.81 14.50 -21.87
C GLY A 46 -15.52 15.33 -22.01
N HIS A 47 -14.35 14.70 -22.17
CA HIS A 47 -13.10 15.42 -22.40
C HIS A 47 -13.09 16.17 -23.74
N ILE A 48 -13.65 15.55 -24.78
CA ILE A 48 -13.73 16.17 -26.12
C ILE A 48 -14.55 17.46 -26.04
N ARG A 49 -15.72 17.42 -25.37
CA ARG A 49 -16.56 18.60 -25.16
C ARG A 49 -15.88 19.65 -24.30
N HIS A 50 -15.24 19.24 -23.20
CA HIS A 50 -14.47 20.14 -22.35
C HIS A 50 -13.38 20.88 -23.13
N PHE A 51 -12.62 20.19 -24.00
CA PHE A 51 -11.61 20.85 -24.85
C PHE A 51 -12.21 21.69 -25.97
N GLN A 52 -13.38 21.34 -26.52
CA GLN A 52 -14.09 22.18 -27.49
C GLN A 52 -14.53 23.50 -26.87
N GLU A 53 -15.11 23.44 -25.68
CA GLU A 53 -15.52 24.62 -24.94
C GLU A 53 -14.31 25.47 -24.54
N ALA A 54 -13.25 24.84 -24.03
CA ALA A 54 -12.00 25.54 -23.72
C ALA A 54 -11.42 26.26 -24.95
N LYS A 55 -11.34 25.58 -26.10
CA LYS A 55 -10.87 26.18 -27.35
C LYS A 55 -11.78 27.31 -27.83
N ALA A 56 -13.08 27.29 -27.55
CA ALA A 56 -13.98 28.38 -27.93
C ALA A 56 -13.70 29.68 -27.15
N GLN A 57 -13.02 29.61 -26.00
CA GLN A 57 -12.70 30.78 -25.17
C GLN A 57 -11.41 31.50 -25.58
N GLY A 58 -10.65 30.98 -26.55
CA GLY A 58 -9.43 31.66 -26.98
C GLY A 58 -8.80 31.12 -28.26
N ASP A 59 -7.73 31.77 -28.69
CA ASP A 59 -7.09 31.51 -29.98
C ASP A 59 -6.20 30.26 -29.94
N ARG A 60 -5.65 29.92 -28.77
CA ARG A 60 -4.70 28.81 -28.61
C ARG A 60 -5.07 27.95 -27.41
N LEU A 61 -5.28 26.65 -27.62
CA LEU A 61 -5.50 25.67 -26.55
C LEU A 61 -4.23 24.84 -26.29
N ILE A 62 -3.69 24.99 -25.09
CA ILE A 62 -2.58 24.21 -24.55
C ILE A 62 -3.12 23.18 -23.55
N VAL A 63 -2.85 21.90 -23.77
CA VAL A 63 -3.20 20.85 -22.80
C VAL A 63 -1.93 20.35 -22.11
N THR A 64 -1.92 20.37 -20.79
CA THR A 64 -0.78 19.94 -19.99
C THR A 64 -1.11 18.68 -19.21
N LEU A 65 -0.23 17.68 -19.23
CA LEU A 65 -0.46 16.36 -18.62
C LEU A 65 0.37 16.15 -17.37
N THR A 66 -0.23 15.54 -16.35
CA THR A 66 0.52 15.02 -15.19
C THR A 66 1.28 13.73 -15.58
N PRO A 67 2.61 13.66 -15.34
CA PRO A 67 3.43 12.46 -15.56
C PRO A 67 2.99 11.24 -14.75
N ASP A 68 3.21 10.04 -15.28
CA ASP A 68 2.79 8.77 -14.66
C ASP A 68 3.30 8.65 -13.22
N ARG A 69 4.55 9.04 -12.97
CA ARG A 69 5.20 9.00 -11.64
C ARG A 69 4.50 9.83 -10.55
N PHE A 70 3.65 10.77 -10.93
CA PHE A 70 2.92 11.63 -10.01
C PHE A 70 1.42 11.32 -9.95
N VAL A 71 0.93 10.38 -10.76
CA VAL A 71 -0.48 10.01 -10.78
C VAL A 71 -0.79 9.02 -9.65
N ASN A 72 -1.54 9.48 -8.65
CA ASN A 72 -2.01 8.64 -7.55
C ASN A 72 -3.53 8.42 -7.63
N LYS A 73 -3.97 7.72 -8.68
CA LYS A 73 -5.38 7.32 -8.93
C LYS A 73 -5.69 5.89 -8.48
N GLY A 74 -4.80 5.30 -7.71
CA GLY A 74 -4.87 3.92 -7.24
C GLY A 74 -4.12 2.94 -8.16
N PRO A 75 -4.04 1.67 -7.76
CA PRO A 75 -3.23 0.66 -8.44
C PRO A 75 -3.61 0.41 -9.89
N GLY A 76 -2.60 0.23 -10.75
CA GLY A 76 -2.78 0.01 -12.19
C GLY A 76 -3.36 1.22 -12.94
N ARG A 77 -3.24 2.44 -12.39
CA ARG A 77 -3.66 3.68 -13.02
C ARG A 77 -2.49 4.68 -13.07
N PRO A 78 -2.32 5.44 -14.16
CA PRO A 78 -3.18 5.51 -15.34
C PRO A 78 -3.14 4.22 -16.19
N VAL A 79 -4.24 3.92 -16.89
CA VAL A 79 -4.35 2.73 -17.75
C VAL A 79 -3.41 2.88 -18.95
N PHE A 80 -3.36 4.09 -19.50
CA PHE A 80 -2.46 4.44 -20.58
C PHE A 80 -1.28 5.24 -20.03
N ASN A 81 -0.07 4.85 -20.41
CA ASN A 81 1.13 5.58 -20.05
C ASN A 81 1.09 7.01 -20.61
N GLU A 82 1.93 7.89 -20.06
CA GLU A 82 1.97 9.30 -20.43
C GLU A 82 2.20 9.55 -21.93
N GLN A 83 2.97 8.70 -22.61
CA GLN A 83 3.22 8.82 -24.05
C GLN A 83 1.93 8.60 -24.86
N LEU A 84 1.18 7.54 -24.57
CA LEU A 84 -0.09 7.25 -25.23
C LEU A 84 -1.15 8.33 -24.94
N ARG A 85 -1.14 8.89 -23.73
CA ARG A 85 -2.03 10.00 -23.36
C ARG A 85 -1.68 11.28 -24.14
N LEU A 86 -0.40 11.61 -24.29
CA LEU A 86 0.07 12.74 -25.11
C LEU A 86 -0.39 12.58 -26.56
N GLU A 87 -0.18 11.40 -27.16
CA GLU A 87 -0.59 11.11 -28.54
C GLU A 87 -2.10 11.21 -28.73
N SER A 88 -2.87 10.66 -27.80
CA SER A 88 -4.34 10.69 -27.83
C SER A 88 -4.90 12.10 -27.83
N ILE A 89 -4.30 13.00 -27.03
CA ILE A 89 -4.73 14.39 -26.93
C ILE A 89 -4.22 15.20 -28.11
N ALA A 90 -3.00 14.94 -28.59
CA ALA A 90 -2.46 15.61 -29.78
C ALA A 90 -3.26 15.29 -31.05
N ALA A 91 -3.85 14.11 -31.13
CA ALA A 91 -4.75 13.73 -32.23
C ALA A 91 -6.02 14.58 -32.30
N LEU A 92 -6.41 15.25 -31.21
CA LEU A 92 -7.61 16.06 -31.17
C LEU A 92 -7.45 17.38 -31.94
N GLN A 93 -8.41 17.67 -32.83
CA GLN A 93 -8.34 18.81 -33.74
C GLN A 93 -8.29 20.16 -33.00
N MET A 94 -9.08 20.31 -31.92
CA MET A 94 -9.20 21.56 -31.15
C MET A 94 -7.98 21.87 -30.28
N VAL A 95 -7.08 20.90 -30.05
CA VAL A 95 -5.87 21.08 -29.24
C VAL A 95 -4.72 21.53 -30.12
N ASP A 96 -4.10 22.66 -29.81
CA ASP A 96 -2.96 23.19 -30.58
C ASP A 96 -1.64 22.59 -30.12
N TYR A 97 -1.43 22.52 -28.81
CA TYR A 97 -0.21 21.95 -28.23
C TYR A 97 -0.50 21.09 -27.02
N VAL A 98 0.28 20.02 -26.86
CA VAL A 98 0.24 19.14 -25.69
C VAL A 98 1.64 19.08 -25.08
N VAL A 99 1.71 19.25 -23.76
CA VAL A 99 2.97 19.28 -23.03
C VAL A 99 2.89 18.36 -21.81
N LEU A 100 3.93 17.56 -21.61
CA LEU A 100 4.10 16.79 -20.39
C LEU A 100 4.66 17.70 -19.29
N ASN A 101 3.98 17.76 -18.15
CA ASN A 101 4.42 18.56 -17.02
C ASN A 101 5.63 17.93 -16.31
N ASP A 102 6.32 18.67 -15.44
CA ASP A 102 7.42 18.16 -14.62
C ASP A 102 7.08 18.04 -13.12
N SER A 103 5.84 18.38 -12.75
CA SER A 103 5.34 18.46 -11.37
C SER A 103 4.02 17.70 -11.16
N PRO A 104 3.67 17.36 -9.91
CA PRO A 104 2.43 16.64 -9.57
C PRO A 104 1.15 17.48 -9.63
N ASP A 105 1.25 18.79 -9.84
CA ASP A 105 0.13 19.75 -9.89
C ASP A 105 0.28 20.68 -11.10
N ALA A 106 -0.72 21.53 -11.37
CA ALA A 106 -0.69 22.41 -12.52
C ALA A 106 0.13 23.70 -12.32
N VAL A 107 0.63 23.99 -11.11
CA VAL A 107 1.20 25.31 -10.76
C VAL A 107 2.43 25.63 -11.61
N SER A 108 3.36 24.67 -11.74
CA SER A 108 4.54 24.81 -12.62
C SER A 108 4.14 25.09 -14.07
N ALA A 109 3.15 24.34 -14.56
CA ALA A 109 2.66 24.47 -15.93
C ALA A 109 2.01 25.83 -16.18
N ILE A 110 1.17 26.32 -15.25
CA ILE A 110 0.53 27.64 -15.32
C ILE A 110 1.57 28.75 -15.40
N ARG A 111 2.60 28.71 -14.53
CA ARG A 111 3.66 29.72 -14.52
C ARG A 111 4.54 29.73 -15.77
N ARG A 112 4.65 28.60 -16.48
CA ARG A 112 5.42 28.52 -17.73
C ARG A 112 4.59 28.90 -18.96
N VAL A 113 3.31 28.54 -18.97
CA VAL A 113 2.40 28.85 -20.07
C VAL A 113 1.90 30.30 -19.99
N CYS A 114 1.73 30.84 -18.78
CA CYS A 114 1.06 32.11 -18.49
C CYS A 114 -0.25 32.25 -19.28
N PRO A 115 -1.24 31.37 -19.05
CA PRO A 115 -2.49 31.39 -19.81
C PRO A 115 -3.30 32.64 -19.48
N SER A 116 -3.99 33.18 -20.48
CA SER A 116 -5.06 34.16 -20.29
C SER A 116 -6.26 33.53 -19.59
N LEU A 117 -6.56 32.27 -19.93
CA LEU A 117 -7.64 31.49 -19.33
C LEU A 117 -7.17 30.10 -18.93
N TYR A 118 -7.41 29.73 -17.68
CA TYR A 118 -7.20 28.38 -17.18
C TYR A 118 -8.55 27.67 -17.02
N VAL A 119 -8.78 26.64 -17.82
CA VAL A 119 -10.10 26.02 -17.95
C VAL A 119 -10.18 24.72 -17.14
N LYS A 120 -11.23 24.61 -16.31
CA LYS A 120 -11.54 23.46 -15.45
C LYS A 120 -12.98 23.01 -15.65
N GLY A 121 -13.28 21.75 -15.28
CA GLY A 121 -14.66 21.26 -15.24
C GLY A 121 -15.45 21.86 -14.07
N VAL A 122 -16.78 21.96 -14.21
CA VAL A 122 -17.69 22.48 -13.16
C VAL A 122 -17.60 21.75 -11.82
N GLU A 123 -17.17 20.49 -11.81
CA GLU A 123 -16.93 19.71 -10.60
C GLU A 123 -15.86 20.31 -9.68
N TYR A 124 -15.00 21.19 -10.22
CA TYR A 124 -13.95 21.89 -9.47
C TYR A 124 -14.38 23.25 -8.91
N LYS A 125 -15.66 23.61 -9.02
CA LYS A 125 -16.22 24.88 -8.51
C LYS A 125 -16.50 24.85 -6.99
N GLN A 126 -16.64 23.66 -6.40
CA GLN A 126 -16.83 23.45 -4.96
C GLN A 126 -15.49 23.22 -4.26
N HIS A 127 -14.89 24.30 -3.75
CA HIS A 127 -13.59 24.27 -3.05
C HIS A 127 -13.61 23.45 -1.75
N ASP A 128 -14.80 23.28 -1.17
CA ASP A 128 -15.13 22.65 0.11
C ASP A 128 -15.05 21.11 0.10
N GLN A 129 -14.91 20.48 -1.07
CA GLN A 129 -14.70 19.02 -1.22
C GLN A 129 -13.25 18.64 -1.60
N ASP A 130 -12.35 19.61 -1.77
CA ASP A 130 -10.95 19.35 -2.11
C ASP A 130 -10.11 19.06 -0.86
N VAL A 131 -10.00 17.78 -0.53
CA VAL A 131 -9.15 17.26 0.55
C VAL A 131 -7.66 17.62 0.37
N THR A 132 -7.23 18.06 -0.82
CA THR A 132 -5.81 18.32 -1.13
C THR A 132 -5.39 19.79 -1.06
N GLY A 133 -6.33 20.74 -1.04
CA GLY A 133 -6.05 22.19 -1.03
C GLY A 133 -5.45 22.75 -2.33
N LYS A 134 -5.18 21.91 -3.33
CA LYS A 134 -4.45 22.26 -4.56
C LYS A 134 -5.22 23.18 -5.49
N ILE A 135 -6.55 23.12 -5.47
CA ILE A 135 -7.37 24.02 -6.31
C ILE A 135 -7.12 25.49 -5.95
N SER A 136 -6.89 25.79 -4.67
CA SER A 136 -6.60 27.16 -4.21
C SER A 136 -5.21 27.64 -4.65
N GLU A 137 -4.24 26.75 -4.73
CA GLU A 137 -2.88 27.06 -5.20
C GLU A 137 -2.85 27.31 -6.71
N GLU A 138 -3.57 26.51 -7.49
CA GLU A 138 -3.74 26.72 -8.93
C GLU A 138 -4.42 28.06 -9.22
N ALA A 139 -5.46 28.41 -8.46
CA ALA A 139 -6.15 29.69 -8.62
C ALA A 139 -5.23 30.90 -8.40
N ARG A 140 -4.45 30.87 -7.32
CA ARG A 140 -3.43 31.91 -7.04
C ARG A 140 -2.38 31.99 -8.15
N ALA A 141 -1.91 30.85 -8.65
CA ALA A 141 -0.92 30.82 -9.73
C ALA A 141 -1.47 31.44 -11.03
N VAL A 142 -2.76 31.27 -11.33
CA VAL A 142 -3.43 31.88 -12.48
C VAL A 142 -3.55 33.40 -12.31
N GLU A 143 -3.92 33.87 -11.12
CA GLU A 143 -3.98 35.31 -10.81
C GLU A 143 -2.60 35.98 -10.86
N GLU A 144 -1.55 35.31 -10.35
CA GLU A 144 -0.16 35.78 -10.36
C GLU A 144 0.36 36.03 -11.79
N VAL A 145 -0.07 35.22 -12.77
CA VAL A 145 0.31 35.38 -14.18
C VAL A 145 -0.64 36.30 -14.96
N GLY A 146 -1.64 36.89 -14.29
CA GLY A 146 -2.62 37.79 -14.89
C GLY A 146 -3.72 37.10 -15.71
N GLY A 147 -3.92 35.80 -15.50
CA GLY A 147 -5.00 35.03 -16.14
C GLY A 147 -6.27 34.96 -15.28
N ALA A 148 -7.31 34.32 -15.82
CA ALA A 148 -8.54 34.02 -15.10
C ALA A 148 -8.94 32.54 -15.22
N ILE A 149 -9.73 32.04 -14.27
CA ILE A 149 -10.26 30.67 -14.32
C ILE A 149 -11.61 30.68 -15.01
N TYR A 150 -11.83 29.72 -15.91
CA TYR A 150 -13.11 29.47 -16.57
C TYR A 150 -13.58 28.04 -16.27
N TYR A 151 -14.86 27.86 -15.98
CA TYR A 151 -15.46 26.56 -15.68
C TYR A 151 -16.42 26.15 -16.80
N THR A 152 -16.25 24.94 -17.34
CA THR A 152 -17.09 24.42 -18.44
C THR A 152 -18.39 23.81 -17.93
N ASP A 153 -19.53 24.14 -18.54
CA ASP A 153 -20.88 23.72 -18.09
C ASP A 153 -21.35 22.33 -18.60
N ASP A 154 -20.54 21.66 -19.43
CA ASP A 154 -20.92 20.42 -20.11
C ASP A 154 -20.85 19.15 -19.22
N ILE A 155 -21.42 18.04 -19.71
CA ILE A 155 -21.54 16.79 -18.96
C ILE A 155 -20.17 16.24 -18.53
N VAL A 156 -19.95 16.17 -17.22
CA VAL A 156 -18.74 15.59 -16.62
C VAL A 156 -18.90 14.08 -16.51
N PHE A 157 -18.22 13.35 -17.38
CA PHE A 157 -17.91 11.94 -17.13
C PHE A 157 -16.53 11.87 -16.47
N SER A 158 -16.39 11.13 -15.38
CA SER A 158 -15.06 10.77 -14.90
C SER A 158 -14.58 9.54 -15.63
N SER A 159 -13.38 9.55 -16.22
CA SER A 159 -12.74 8.35 -16.79
C SER A 159 -12.77 7.17 -15.82
N SER A 160 -12.62 7.45 -14.51
CA SER A 160 -12.70 6.42 -13.47
C SER A 160 -14.10 5.82 -13.35
N SER A 161 -15.15 6.64 -13.42
CA SER A 161 -16.55 6.15 -13.38
C SER A 161 -16.92 5.30 -14.59
N LEU A 162 -16.45 5.66 -15.78
CA LEU A 162 -16.73 4.92 -17.01
C LEU A 162 -15.98 3.57 -17.02
N LEU A 163 -14.73 3.57 -16.55
CA LEU A 163 -13.94 2.34 -16.44
C LEU A 163 -14.54 1.40 -15.38
N ASN A 164 -14.89 1.91 -14.20
CA ASN A 164 -15.56 1.12 -13.17
C ASN A 164 -16.91 0.56 -13.65
N ARG A 165 -17.68 1.34 -14.43
CA ARG A 165 -19.04 0.96 -14.84
C ARG A 165 -19.09 0.02 -16.04
N TYR A 166 -18.15 0.11 -16.98
CA TYR A 166 -18.25 -0.59 -18.27
C TYR A 166 -17.06 -1.50 -18.61
N PHE A 167 -15.92 -1.38 -17.93
CA PHE A 167 -14.69 -2.10 -18.30
C PHE A 167 -14.08 -2.93 -17.17
N ASP A 168 -14.31 -2.59 -15.91
CA ASP A 168 -13.93 -3.42 -14.77
C ASP A 168 -15.03 -4.47 -14.50
N THR A 169 -15.03 -5.58 -15.25
CA THR A 169 -15.66 -6.80 -14.70
C THR A 169 -14.73 -7.35 -13.64
N ALA A 170 -14.76 -6.76 -12.44
CA ALA A 170 -14.15 -7.38 -11.27
C ALA A 170 -14.63 -8.84 -11.20
N PRO A 171 -13.76 -9.80 -10.82
CA PRO A 171 -14.13 -11.21 -10.79
C PRO A 171 -15.48 -11.40 -10.08
N PRO A 172 -16.34 -12.35 -10.51
CA PRO A 172 -17.69 -12.48 -9.96
C PRO A 172 -17.74 -12.49 -8.43
N LYS A 173 -16.78 -13.15 -7.78
CA LYS A 173 -16.61 -13.19 -6.31
C LYS A 173 -16.36 -11.81 -5.69
N VAL A 174 -15.56 -10.96 -6.33
CA VAL A 174 -15.30 -9.58 -5.88
C VAL A 174 -16.57 -8.74 -6.00
N THR A 175 -17.27 -8.84 -7.13
CA THR A 175 -18.52 -8.10 -7.37
C THR A 175 -19.61 -8.52 -6.39
N GLU A 176 -19.75 -9.81 -6.12
CA GLU A 176 -20.69 -10.37 -5.15
C GLU A 176 -20.38 -9.87 -3.73
N PHE A 177 -19.13 -9.98 -3.28
CA PHE A 177 -18.70 -9.51 -1.97
C PHE A 177 -18.93 -8.00 -1.80
N LEU A 178 -18.51 -7.18 -2.77
CA LEU A 178 -18.70 -5.73 -2.71
C LEU A 178 -20.19 -5.36 -2.70
N SER A 179 -21.05 -6.13 -3.38
CA SER A 179 -22.50 -5.92 -3.35
C SER A 179 -23.11 -6.26 -1.99
N GLN A 180 -22.58 -7.26 -1.28
CA GLN A 180 -22.97 -7.55 0.10
C GLN A 180 -22.50 -6.43 1.05
N LEU A 181 -21.23 -6.04 0.95
CA LEU A 181 -20.64 -4.99 1.78
C LEU A 181 -21.39 -3.65 1.65
N ARG A 182 -21.79 -3.27 0.43
CA ARG A 182 -22.57 -2.04 0.16
C ARG A 182 -23.97 -2.03 0.79
N LYS A 183 -24.51 -3.19 1.19
CA LYS A 183 -25.81 -3.24 1.91
C LYS A 183 -25.66 -2.79 3.36
N GLU A 184 -24.47 -2.97 3.93
CA GLU A 184 -24.18 -2.69 5.34
C GLU A 184 -23.40 -1.38 5.54
N TYR A 185 -22.54 -1.02 4.58
CA TYR A 185 -21.63 0.11 4.73
C TYR A 185 -21.61 1.00 3.49
N THR A 186 -21.68 2.32 3.72
CA THR A 186 -21.29 3.30 2.70
C THR A 186 -19.78 3.53 2.73
N THR A 187 -19.23 4.08 1.65
CA THR A 187 -17.81 4.47 1.62
C THR A 187 -17.46 5.45 2.76
N GLN A 188 -18.36 6.38 3.07
CA GLN A 188 -18.14 7.36 4.12
C GLN A 188 -18.12 6.71 5.51
N ASP A 189 -18.99 5.72 5.75
CA ASP A 189 -19.00 4.96 7.00
C ASP A 189 -17.68 4.22 7.23
N ILE A 190 -17.14 3.58 6.18
CA ILE A 190 -15.86 2.86 6.29
C ILE A 190 -14.72 3.83 6.57
N ILE A 191 -14.68 4.99 5.91
CA ILE A 191 -13.65 6.00 6.15
C ILE A 191 -13.73 6.52 7.60
N GLN A 192 -14.93 6.82 8.11
CA GLN A 192 -15.13 7.23 9.50
C GLN A 192 -14.69 6.15 10.49
N LYS A 193 -14.96 4.87 10.18
CA LYS A 193 -14.50 3.74 11.00
C LYS A 193 -12.98 3.61 10.99
N ILE A 194 -12.32 3.82 9.85
CA ILE A 194 -10.85 3.87 9.77
C ILE A 194 -10.31 5.06 10.57
N ASP A 195 -10.98 6.22 10.54
CA ASP A 195 -10.61 7.39 11.33
C ASP A 195 -10.69 7.11 12.83
N ALA A 196 -11.71 6.39 13.29
CA ALA A 196 -11.88 6.05 14.71
C ALA A 196 -10.78 5.13 15.27
N LEU A 197 -10.07 4.38 14.43
CA LEU A 197 -8.91 3.57 14.87
C LEU A 197 -7.80 4.44 15.50
N SER A 198 -7.77 5.74 15.19
CA SER A 198 -6.80 6.70 15.75
C SER A 198 -6.95 6.94 17.25
N GLN A 199 -7.92 6.33 17.91
CA GLN A 199 -8.07 6.35 19.37
C GLN A 199 -7.28 5.24 20.07
N LEU A 200 -6.90 4.18 19.35
CA LEU A 200 -6.29 2.98 19.94
C LEU A 200 -4.82 3.21 20.32
N ASN A 201 -4.43 2.67 21.46
CA ASN A 201 -3.04 2.49 21.89
C ASN A 201 -2.66 1.04 21.69
N VAL A 202 -1.58 0.78 20.95
CA VAL A 202 -1.22 -0.57 20.52
C VAL A 202 0.15 -0.97 21.04
N LEU A 203 0.25 -2.17 21.60
CA LEU A 203 1.51 -2.82 21.94
C LEU A 203 1.84 -3.87 20.89
N VAL A 204 2.92 -3.67 20.14
CA VAL A 204 3.45 -4.65 19.19
C VAL A 204 4.62 -5.39 19.85
N VAL A 205 4.55 -6.72 19.86
CA VAL A 205 5.57 -7.60 20.48
C VAL A 205 6.01 -8.63 19.45
N GLY A 206 7.31 -8.73 19.16
CA GLY A 206 7.77 -9.75 18.23
C GLY A 206 9.19 -9.59 17.69
N ASP A 207 9.60 -10.52 16.84
CA ASP A 207 10.93 -10.55 16.23
C ASP A 207 11.19 -9.34 15.32
N ALA A 208 12.27 -8.59 15.59
CA ALA A 208 12.76 -7.57 14.68
C ALA A 208 13.56 -8.21 13.54
N ILE A 209 13.18 -7.90 12.30
CA ILE A 209 13.80 -8.47 11.10
C ILE A 209 14.27 -7.32 10.20
N ILE A 210 15.47 -7.46 9.66
CA ILE A 210 15.96 -6.60 8.57
C ILE A 210 15.89 -7.38 7.27
N ASP A 211 15.08 -6.91 6.34
CA ASP A 211 14.96 -7.50 5.02
C ASP A 211 15.94 -6.81 4.06
N GLU A 212 16.94 -7.54 3.58
CA GLU A 212 17.93 -7.01 2.64
C GLU A 212 17.71 -7.60 1.24
N TYR A 213 17.52 -6.77 0.24
CA TYR A 213 17.36 -7.17 -1.16
C TYR A 213 18.66 -6.85 -1.89
N GLN A 214 19.29 -7.88 -2.46
CA GLN A 214 20.42 -7.74 -3.37
C GLN A 214 19.95 -8.01 -4.79
N TYR A 215 19.86 -6.96 -5.60
CA TYR A 215 19.51 -7.10 -7.01
C TYR A 215 20.72 -7.56 -7.79
N THR A 216 20.53 -8.59 -8.60
CA THR A 216 21.61 -9.28 -9.28
C THR A 216 21.32 -9.50 -10.76
N ARG A 217 22.39 -9.56 -11.55
CA ARG A 217 22.36 -10.07 -12.93
C ARG A 217 23.12 -11.40 -12.98
N ILE A 218 22.47 -12.45 -13.46
CA ILE A 218 23.13 -13.75 -13.67
C ILE A 218 24.18 -13.62 -14.78
N LEU A 219 25.39 -14.08 -14.51
CA LEU A 219 26.50 -14.11 -15.47
C LEU A 219 26.68 -15.47 -16.15
N GLY A 220 26.18 -16.55 -15.52
CA GLY A 220 26.33 -17.92 -15.98
C GLY A 220 27.00 -18.80 -14.94
N GLN A 221 27.45 -19.99 -15.35
CA GLN A 221 28.13 -20.94 -14.48
C GLN A 221 29.60 -20.52 -14.26
N THR A 222 30.13 -20.78 -13.06
CA THR A 222 31.57 -20.58 -12.80
C THR A 222 32.43 -21.54 -13.62
N GLY A 223 33.65 -21.12 -13.99
CA GLY A 223 34.65 -22.01 -14.59
C GLY A 223 35.27 -23.02 -13.61
N LYS A 224 34.96 -22.92 -12.31
CA LYS A 224 35.58 -23.72 -11.23
C LYS A 224 34.59 -24.65 -10.50
N GLY A 225 33.41 -24.90 -11.05
CA GLY A 225 32.38 -25.72 -10.41
C GLY A 225 31.04 -25.66 -11.11
N LEU A 226 29.99 -26.11 -10.42
CA LEU A 226 28.62 -26.19 -10.95
C LEU A 226 27.69 -25.06 -10.48
N HIS A 227 28.18 -24.13 -9.65
CA HIS A 227 27.37 -23.05 -9.12
C HIS A 227 27.28 -21.86 -10.09
N MET A 228 26.17 -21.14 -10.00
CA MET A 228 25.93 -19.93 -10.78
C MET A 228 26.69 -18.74 -10.18
N VAL A 229 27.16 -17.85 -11.05
CA VAL A 229 27.75 -16.56 -10.70
C VAL A 229 26.75 -15.48 -11.03
N ALA A 230 26.54 -14.57 -10.09
CA ALA A 230 25.72 -13.39 -10.27
C ALA A 230 26.50 -12.14 -9.88
N ARG A 231 26.29 -11.04 -10.62
CA ARG A 231 26.82 -9.71 -10.26
C ARG A 231 25.77 -8.97 -9.45
N CYS A 232 26.14 -8.50 -8.25
CA CYS A 232 25.33 -7.57 -7.50
C CYS A 232 25.31 -6.21 -8.22
N LEU A 233 24.11 -5.71 -8.49
CA LEU A 233 23.86 -4.43 -9.16
C LEU A 233 23.55 -3.34 -8.14
N ASP A 234 22.71 -3.66 -7.16
CA ASP A 234 22.18 -2.72 -6.19
C ASP A 234 21.72 -3.45 -4.92
N ARG A 235 21.56 -2.70 -3.83
CA ARG A 235 21.14 -3.20 -2.53
C ARG A 235 20.12 -2.27 -1.88
N GLU A 236 19.00 -2.84 -1.46
CA GLU A 236 18.00 -2.15 -0.65
C GLU A 236 17.81 -2.86 0.69
N VAL A 237 17.43 -2.10 1.72
CA VAL A 237 17.21 -2.58 3.07
C VAL A 237 15.85 -2.08 3.54
N PHE A 238 15.05 -2.97 4.11
CA PHE A 238 13.71 -2.69 4.59
C PHE A 238 13.52 -3.16 6.02
N LEU A 239 12.58 -2.53 6.72
CA LEU A 239 12.07 -3.03 7.99
C LEU A 239 11.21 -4.27 7.73
N GLY A 240 11.38 -5.30 8.55
CA GLY A 240 10.60 -6.53 8.50
C GLY A 240 10.21 -7.00 9.89
N GLY A 241 9.35 -8.02 9.95
CA GLY A 241 8.87 -8.56 11.21
C GLY A 241 8.06 -7.55 12.02
N SER A 242 8.28 -7.49 13.33
CA SER A 242 7.59 -6.56 14.22
C SER A 242 7.85 -5.09 13.88
N LEU A 243 8.98 -4.77 13.24
CA LEU A 243 9.34 -3.39 12.85
C LEU A 243 8.37 -2.81 11.82
N ILE A 244 8.06 -3.56 10.75
CA ILE A 244 7.14 -3.07 9.71
C ILE A 244 5.68 -3.12 10.19
N ILE A 245 5.32 -4.12 11.01
CA ILE A 245 4.00 -4.21 11.64
C ILE A 245 3.74 -2.97 12.49
N ALA A 246 4.71 -2.54 13.32
CA ALA A 246 4.58 -1.31 14.08
C ALA A 246 4.31 -0.10 13.18
N ASN A 247 5.00 0.02 12.04
CA ASN A 247 4.76 1.09 11.07
C ASN A 247 3.40 1.01 10.39
N HIS A 248 2.91 -0.18 10.04
CA HIS A 248 1.56 -0.36 9.50
C HIS A 248 0.52 0.12 10.51
N VAL A 249 0.62 -0.32 11.76
CA VAL A 249 -0.32 0.05 12.83
C VAL A 249 -0.26 1.55 13.12
N ALA A 250 0.93 2.13 13.15
CA ALA A 250 1.17 3.55 13.47
C ALA A 250 0.48 4.53 12.51
N GLN A 251 0.18 4.12 11.28
CA GLN A 251 -0.58 4.93 10.32
C GLN A 251 -2.05 5.11 10.68
N PHE A 252 -2.57 4.28 11.59
CA PHE A 252 -4.00 4.21 11.92
C PHE A 252 -4.27 4.37 13.41
N ALA A 253 -3.32 4.04 14.29
CA ALA A 253 -3.44 4.12 15.74
C ALA A 253 -2.93 5.45 16.31
N LYS A 254 -3.32 5.77 17.55
CA LYS A 254 -2.84 6.95 18.28
C LYS A 254 -1.35 6.85 18.56
N GLN A 255 -0.98 5.75 19.23
CA GLN A 255 0.36 5.48 19.72
C GLN A 255 0.65 3.99 19.59
N VAL A 256 1.88 3.67 19.20
CA VAL A 256 2.36 2.30 19.13
C VAL A 256 3.58 2.17 20.02
N THR A 257 3.60 1.19 20.90
CA THR A 257 4.82 0.76 21.59
C THR A 257 5.30 -0.54 20.95
N LEU A 258 6.56 -0.57 20.52
CA LEU A 258 7.18 -1.73 19.90
C LEU A 258 8.19 -2.35 20.86
N VAL A 259 7.88 -3.55 21.37
CA VAL A 259 8.78 -4.34 22.22
C VAL A 259 9.44 -5.42 21.37
N THR A 260 10.75 -5.32 21.20
CA THR A 260 11.52 -6.25 20.36
C THR A 260 12.97 -6.37 20.81
N ALA A 261 13.72 -7.30 20.23
CA ALA A 261 15.14 -7.47 20.50
C ALA A 261 16.01 -7.23 19.25
N LEU A 262 17.15 -6.59 19.45
CA LEU A 262 18.15 -6.29 18.44
C LEU A 262 19.51 -6.81 18.91
N GLY A 263 20.41 -7.16 18.00
CA GLY A 263 21.80 -7.43 18.37
C GLY A 263 22.45 -6.18 18.98
N LYS A 264 23.26 -6.36 20.04
CA LYS A 264 23.93 -5.25 20.75
C LYS A 264 24.75 -4.35 19.82
N ASN A 265 25.36 -4.94 18.80
CA ASN A 265 26.12 -4.23 17.76
C ASN A 265 25.35 -4.17 16.43
N CYS A 266 24.02 -3.94 16.48
CA CYS A 266 23.17 -3.87 15.30
C CYS A 266 23.66 -2.77 14.33
N PRO A 267 24.15 -3.12 13.13
CA PRO A 267 24.61 -2.13 12.16
C PRO A 267 23.45 -1.29 11.60
N HIS A 268 22.21 -1.77 11.72
CA HIS A 268 21.00 -1.12 11.22
C HIS A 268 20.26 -0.30 12.29
N LEU A 269 20.80 -0.12 13.50
CA LEU A 269 20.08 0.57 14.58
C LEU A 269 19.65 1.99 14.21
N HIS A 270 20.53 2.73 13.54
CA HIS A 270 20.22 4.08 13.06
C HIS A 270 19.09 4.06 12.02
N PHE A 271 19.23 3.20 11.00
CA PHE A 271 18.21 2.96 9.99
C PHE A 271 16.85 2.61 10.60
N ILE A 272 16.81 1.71 11.59
CA ILE A 272 15.57 1.34 12.30
C ILE A 272 14.93 2.57 12.94
N ARG A 273 15.70 3.35 13.71
CA ARG A 273 15.17 4.53 14.41
C ARG A 273 14.67 5.62 13.47
N GLU A 274 15.32 5.80 12.32
CA GLU A 274 14.93 6.82 11.34
C GLU A 274 13.71 6.40 10.51
N ASN A 275 13.49 5.11 10.31
CA ASN A 275 12.42 4.59 9.46
C ASN A 275 11.19 4.13 10.24
N LEU A 276 11.23 4.15 11.58
CA LEU A 276 10.02 3.98 12.39
C LEU A 276 9.16 5.25 12.35
N GLU A 277 7.84 5.09 12.33
CA GLU A 277 6.91 6.22 12.33
C GLU A 277 7.04 7.05 13.62
N PRO A 278 6.79 8.38 13.59
CA PRO A 278 7.04 9.27 14.73
C PRO A 278 6.26 8.92 16.01
N ASN A 279 5.11 8.26 15.89
CA ASN A 279 4.28 7.80 17.01
C ASN A 279 4.59 6.36 17.46
N VAL A 280 5.67 5.75 16.96
CA VAL A 280 6.19 4.47 17.44
C VAL A 280 7.26 4.72 18.51
N ARG A 281 6.99 4.27 19.74
CA ARG A 281 7.96 4.18 20.83
C ARG A 281 8.63 2.81 20.81
N GLY A 282 9.93 2.76 20.49
CA GLY A 282 10.70 1.51 20.51
C GLY A 282 11.27 1.18 21.89
N GLU A 283 10.89 0.03 22.44
CA GLU A 283 11.48 -0.62 23.60
C GLU A 283 12.37 -1.77 23.13
N PHE A 284 13.68 -1.48 22.99
CA PHE A 284 14.64 -2.41 22.40
C PHE A 284 15.50 -3.10 23.46
N THR A 285 15.39 -4.43 23.51
CA THR A 285 16.30 -5.29 24.27
C THR A 285 17.50 -5.66 23.41
N PHE A 286 18.72 -5.47 23.92
CA PHE A 286 19.94 -5.75 23.16
C PHE A 286 20.53 -7.13 23.47
N LEU A 287 20.59 -8.00 22.48
CA LEU A 287 21.15 -9.36 22.54
C LEU A 287 22.68 -9.30 22.55
N ASP A 288 23.33 -9.95 23.53
CA ASP A 288 24.78 -9.87 23.70
C ASP A 288 25.56 -10.69 22.66
N LYS A 289 25.03 -11.84 22.25
CA LYS A 289 25.74 -12.82 21.40
C LYS A 289 25.17 -12.90 19.97
N SER A 290 23.86 -12.75 19.83
CA SER A 290 23.18 -12.88 18.53
C SER A 290 23.10 -11.53 17.81
N PRO A 291 23.39 -11.47 16.50
CA PRO A 291 23.11 -10.28 15.70
C PRO A 291 21.60 -10.08 15.51
N THR A 292 21.18 -8.87 15.14
CA THR A 292 19.82 -8.64 14.62
C THR A 292 19.58 -9.52 13.39
N LEU A 293 18.45 -10.21 13.34
CA LEU A 293 18.11 -11.09 12.23
C LEU A 293 18.01 -10.29 10.93
N THR A 294 18.89 -10.62 9.98
CA THR A 294 18.88 -10.09 8.62
C THR A 294 18.53 -11.21 7.66
N LYS A 295 17.39 -11.08 6.97
CA LYS A 295 16.96 -11.97 5.89
C LYS A 295 17.40 -11.35 4.56
N LYS A 296 18.51 -11.86 4.03
CA LYS A 296 19.13 -11.36 2.81
C LYS A 296 18.65 -12.18 1.60
N ARG A 297 18.03 -11.52 0.63
CA ARG A 297 17.42 -12.12 -0.56
C ARG A 297 18.18 -11.71 -1.80
N TYR A 298 18.59 -12.68 -2.59
CA TYR A 298 19.24 -12.46 -3.87
C TYR A 298 18.18 -12.51 -4.96
N VAL A 299 17.96 -11.39 -5.62
CA VAL A 299 16.89 -11.21 -6.60
C VAL A 299 17.50 -10.98 -7.96
N TRP A 300 17.23 -11.83 -8.92
CA TRP A 300 17.58 -11.57 -10.31
C TRP A 300 16.65 -10.49 -10.88
N LYS A 301 17.25 -9.46 -11.47
CA LYS A 301 16.54 -8.33 -12.09
C LYS A 301 16.83 -8.29 -13.60
N ASP A 302 15.80 -8.50 -14.40
CA ASP A 302 15.85 -8.40 -15.86
C ASP A 302 14.71 -7.50 -16.37
N GLY A 303 15.07 -6.29 -16.79
CA GLY A 303 14.12 -5.22 -17.04
C GLY A 303 13.26 -4.94 -15.81
N THR A 304 11.94 -5.12 -15.95
CA THR A 304 10.94 -5.00 -14.88
C THR A 304 10.68 -6.30 -14.12
N THR A 305 11.24 -7.42 -14.58
CA THR A 305 11.01 -8.73 -13.96
C THR A 305 11.95 -8.93 -12.77
N LEU A 306 11.38 -9.31 -11.64
CA LEU A 306 12.11 -9.66 -10.42
C LEU A 306 11.88 -11.15 -10.11
N THR A 307 12.95 -11.90 -9.89
CA THR A 307 12.87 -13.32 -9.51
C THR A 307 13.80 -13.61 -8.35
N LYS A 308 13.27 -14.12 -7.24
CA LYS A 308 14.07 -14.53 -6.08
C LYS A 308 14.84 -15.80 -6.41
N LEU A 309 16.15 -15.77 -6.24
CA LEU A 309 17.04 -16.89 -6.49
C LEU A 309 17.17 -17.76 -5.23
N PHE A 310 17.59 -17.15 -4.13
CA PHE A 310 17.73 -17.77 -2.82
C PHE A 310 17.81 -16.68 -1.74
N GLU A 311 17.72 -17.09 -0.48
CA GLU A 311 17.89 -16.21 0.67
C GLU A 311 18.80 -16.84 1.74
N THR A 312 19.42 -15.99 2.54
CA THR A 312 20.30 -16.37 3.65
C THR A 312 19.89 -15.65 4.92
N TYR A 313 20.03 -16.34 6.05
CA TYR A 313 19.69 -15.85 7.38
C TYR A 313 21.00 -15.54 8.12
N SER A 314 21.07 -14.39 8.79
CA SER A 314 22.29 -13.98 9.51
C SER A 314 22.48 -14.65 10.87
N ASN A 315 21.48 -15.38 11.38
CA ASN A 315 21.44 -15.75 12.80
C ASN A 315 21.93 -17.18 13.09
N GLN A 316 22.53 -17.34 14.27
CA GLN A 316 22.55 -18.61 15.01
C GLN A 316 21.39 -18.54 16.03
N GLU A 317 20.62 -19.61 16.19
CA GLU A 317 19.42 -19.65 17.04
C GLU A 317 19.80 -19.53 18.53
N GLU A 318 19.93 -18.30 19.05
CA GLU A 318 20.01 -18.05 20.49
C GLU A 318 18.88 -17.08 20.91
N ALA A 319 18.09 -17.53 21.88
CA ALA A 319 16.94 -16.82 22.45
C ALA A 319 17.34 -15.73 23.45
N LEU A 320 16.37 -14.94 23.91
CA LEU A 320 16.53 -14.07 25.07
C LEU A 320 17.08 -14.85 26.28
N ASN A 321 18.02 -14.26 27.01
CA ASN A 321 18.44 -14.82 28.30
C ASN A 321 17.37 -14.57 29.39
N GLU A 322 17.51 -15.23 30.55
CA GLU A 322 16.53 -15.13 31.64
C GLU A 322 16.33 -13.69 32.14
N ALA A 323 17.41 -12.92 32.27
CA ALA A 323 17.34 -11.53 32.75
C ALA A 323 16.62 -10.62 31.74
N GLN A 324 16.93 -10.75 30.45
CA GLN A 324 16.26 -10.02 29.37
C GLN A 324 14.78 -10.40 29.27
N THR A 325 14.48 -11.68 29.40
CA THR A 325 13.10 -12.19 29.40
C THR A 325 12.32 -11.60 30.57
N GLY A 326 12.89 -11.63 31.78
CA GLY A 326 12.28 -11.04 32.98
C GLY A 326 11.97 -9.54 32.81
N GLN A 327 12.91 -8.77 32.26
CA GLN A 327 12.70 -7.33 32.00
C GLN A 327 11.53 -7.05 31.05
N ILE A 328 11.40 -7.86 29.99
CA ILE A 328 10.30 -7.72 29.03
C ILE A 328 8.97 -8.12 29.68
N ILE A 329 8.94 -9.21 30.45
CA ILE A 329 7.75 -9.66 31.17
C ILE A 329 7.29 -8.59 32.17
N ASP A 330 8.21 -8.01 32.94
CA ASP A 330 7.90 -6.96 33.91
C ASP A 330 7.32 -5.73 33.22
N PHE A 331 7.87 -5.34 32.06
CA PHE A 331 7.32 -4.26 31.24
C PHE A 331 5.89 -4.58 30.77
N ILE A 332 5.68 -5.75 30.18
CA ILE A 332 4.38 -6.18 29.65
C ILE A 332 3.34 -6.21 30.77
N ARG A 333 3.64 -6.84 31.91
CA ARG A 333 2.71 -6.93 33.05
C ARG A 333 2.36 -5.57 33.63
N LYS A 334 3.30 -4.62 33.63
CA LYS A 334 3.07 -3.27 34.12
C LYS A 334 2.22 -2.44 33.17
N GLU A 335 2.47 -2.53 31.87
CA GLU A 335 1.93 -1.57 30.89
C GLU A 335 0.75 -2.14 30.07
N ALA A 336 0.53 -3.46 30.05
CA ALA A 336 -0.48 -4.12 29.21
C ALA A 336 -1.89 -3.49 29.33
N ALA A 337 -2.30 -3.12 30.54
CA ALA A 337 -3.62 -2.53 30.80
C ALA A 337 -3.84 -1.14 30.14
N HIS A 338 -2.79 -0.50 29.63
CA HIS A 338 -2.87 0.78 28.92
C HIS A 338 -3.07 0.62 27.40
N TYR A 339 -3.02 -0.61 26.89
CA TYR A 339 -3.15 -0.89 25.47
C TYR A 339 -4.50 -1.52 25.16
N ASP A 340 -5.14 -1.02 24.11
CA ASP A 340 -6.41 -1.55 23.60
C ASP A 340 -6.19 -2.83 22.79
N LEU A 341 -4.99 -2.97 22.21
CA LEU A 341 -4.57 -4.11 21.40
C LEU A 341 -3.13 -4.51 21.76
N ILE A 342 -2.92 -5.79 22.02
CA ILE A 342 -1.61 -6.43 22.10
C ILE A 342 -1.45 -7.31 20.85
N LEU A 343 -0.58 -6.90 19.93
CA LEU A 343 -0.33 -7.59 18.67
C LEU A 343 1.00 -8.32 18.75
N VAL A 344 0.95 -9.66 18.73
CA VAL A 344 2.11 -10.53 18.77
C VAL A 344 2.42 -11.06 17.38
N SER A 345 3.63 -10.79 16.90
CA SER A 345 4.15 -11.29 15.62
C SER A 345 5.37 -12.19 15.86
N ASP A 346 5.10 -13.49 15.98
CA ASP A 346 6.08 -14.50 16.36
C ASP A 346 6.61 -15.23 15.12
N PHE A 347 7.84 -14.90 14.70
CA PHE A 347 8.47 -15.52 13.54
C PHE A 347 9.36 -16.70 13.94
N GLY A 348 9.36 -17.09 15.22
CA GLY A 348 10.10 -18.22 15.76
C GLY A 348 11.61 -18.08 15.64
N ASN A 349 12.15 -16.88 15.92
CA ASN A 349 13.60 -16.62 15.89
C ASN A 349 14.22 -16.43 17.29
N GLY A 350 13.48 -16.81 18.34
CA GLY A 350 13.98 -16.85 19.72
C GLY A 350 13.63 -15.64 20.59
N PHE A 351 12.97 -14.60 20.03
CA PHE A 351 12.44 -13.52 20.86
C PHE A 351 11.30 -14.01 21.76
N THR A 352 10.32 -14.70 21.18
CA THR A 352 9.15 -15.23 21.88
C THR A 352 9.45 -16.60 22.48
N ASN A 353 10.10 -16.61 23.65
CA ASN A 353 10.34 -17.83 24.42
C ASN A 353 9.13 -18.20 25.29
N HIS A 354 9.16 -19.42 25.85
CA HIS A 354 8.02 -19.96 26.60
C HIS A 354 7.57 -19.08 27.79
N PRO A 355 8.46 -18.56 28.66
CA PRO A 355 8.04 -17.67 29.74
C PRO A 355 7.38 -16.37 29.24
N LEU A 356 7.84 -15.83 28.11
CA LEU A 356 7.24 -14.63 27.52
C LEU A 356 5.85 -14.94 26.94
N VAL A 357 5.69 -16.10 26.29
CA VAL A 357 4.40 -16.57 25.76
C VAL A 357 3.37 -16.73 26.89
N GLU A 358 3.76 -17.34 28.02
CA GLU A 358 2.91 -17.45 29.21
C GLU A 358 2.49 -16.07 29.73
N ALA A 359 3.45 -15.15 29.88
CA ALA A 359 3.16 -13.79 30.34
C ALA A 359 2.22 -13.01 29.39
N LEU A 360 2.36 -13.20 28.06
CA LEU A 360 1.47 -12.61 27.06
C LEU A 360 0.05 -13.18 27.13
N CYS A 361 -0.09 -14.46 27.47
CA CYS A 361 -1.40 -15.07 27.65
C CYS A 361 -2.08 -14.63 28.96
N ASP A 362 -1.30 -14.32 30.00
CA ASP A 362 -1.79 -13.93 31.32
C ASP A 362 -2.30 -12.48 31.40
N VAL A 363 -1.89 -11.60 30.48
CA VAL A 363 -2.27 -10.18 30.56
C VAL A 363 -3.72 -9.92 30.14
N PRO A 364 -4.38 -8.93 30.77
CA PRO A 364 -5.68 -8.45 30.29
C PRO A 364 -5.49 -7.64 29.00
N GLY A 365 -6.44 -7.75 28.08
CA GLY A 365 -6.42 -7.03 26.81
C GLY A 365 -6.77 -7.93 25.63
N PHE A 366 -7.05 -7.30 24.49
CA PHE A 366 -7.29 -7.99 23.23
C PHE A 366 -5.97 -8.46 22.63
N LEU A 367 -5.75 -9.77 22.64
CA LEU A 367 -4.53 -10.40 22.14
C LEU A 367 -4.71 -10.87 20.70
N ALA A 368 -4.06 -10.19 19.75
CA ALA A 368 -3.99 -10.62 18.37
C ALA A 368 -2.66 -11.34 18.09
N LEU A 369 -2.70 -12.49 17.43
CA LEU A 369 -1.56 -13.37 17.28
C LEU A 369 -1.34 -13.79 15.81
N ASN A 370 -0.10 -13.74 15.38
CA ASN A 370 0.39 -14.42 14.20
C ASN A 370 1.68 -15.18 14.53
N THR A 371 1.68 -16.49 14.28
CA THR A 371 2.88 -17.33 14.36
C THR A 371 3.28 -17.76 12.95
N GLN A 372 4.45 -17.35 12.48
CA GLN A 372 4.91 -17.71 11.16
C GLN A 372 5.82 -18.92 11.17
N THR A 373 5.61 -19.79 10.19
CA THR A 373 6.51 -20.91 9.91
C THR A 373 7.51 -20.51 8.84
N ASN A 374 8.79 -20.53 9.20
CA ASN A 374 9.90 -20.20 8.31
C ASN A 374 10.70 -21.48 7.97
N SER A 375 11.58 -21.39 6.96
CA SER A 375 12.46 -22.50 6.59
C SER A 375 13.35 -22.99 7.74
N GLY A 376 13.70 -22.11 8.68
CA GLY A 376 14.52 -22.44 9.85
C GLY A 376 13.79 -23.17 10.97
N ASN A 377 12.47 -23.01 11.10
CA ASN A 377 11.70 -23.54 12.24
C ASN A 377 10.51 -24.40 11.81
N ARG A 378 10.58 -24.97 10.60
CA ARG A 378 9.43 -25.55 9.89
C ARG A 378 8.68 -26.59 10.74
N GLY A 379 7.52 -26.21 11.28
CA GLY A 379 6.65 -27.06 12.10
C GLY A 379 6.90 -27.00 13.62
N PHE A 380 7.79 -26.14 14.10
CA PHE A 380 8.11 -25.98 15.53
C PHE A 380 7.63 -24.65 16.13
N ASN A 381 7.40 -23.63 15.30
CA ASN A 381 6.76 -22.38 15.71
C ASN A 381 5.28 -22.37 15.27
N VAL A 382 4.42 -22.95 16.09
CA VAL A 382 2.99 -23.11 15.81
C VAL A 382 2.15 -22.32 16.80
N VAL A 383 0.98 -21.88 16.34
CA VAL A 383 0.08 -21.04 17.16
C VAL A 383 -0.34 -21.71 18.46
N THR A 384 -0.43 -23.05 18.48
CA THR A 384 -0.77 -23.86 19.66
C THR A 384 0.27 -23.85 20.78
N ASN A 385 1.41 -23.18 20.58
CA ASN A 385 2.32 -22.83 21.67
C ASN A 385 1.72 -21.80 22.64
N TYR A 386 0.69 -21.06 22.20
CA TYR A 386 -0.07 -20.10 23.00
C TYR A 386 -1.32 -20.78 23.56
N CYS A 387 -1.69 -20.46 24.81
CA CYS A 387 -2.89 -21.03 25.44
C CYS A 387 -4.14 -20.18 25.23
N ARG A 388 -3.99 -18.93 24.80
CA ARG A 388 -5.11 -18.08 24.34
C ARG A 388 -4.73 -17.07 23.28
N ALA A 389 -5.74 -16.64 22.53
CA ALA A 389 -5.73 -15.43 21.72
C ALA A 389 -7.17 -14.95 21.55
N ASP A 390 -7.38 -13.65 21.36
CA ASP A 390 -8.68 -13.08 21.01
C ASP A 390 -8.86 -13.03 19.49
N TYR A 391 -7.75 -12.92 18.76
CA TYR A 391 -7.71 -13.02 17.31
C TYR A 391 -6.46 -13.71 16.82
N ILE A 392 -6.61 -14.60 15.83
CA ILE A 392 -5.49 -15.28 15.16
C ILE A 392 -5.54 -14.97 13.66
N SER A 393 -4.41 -14.60 13.07
CA SER A 393 -4.26 -14.52 11.61
C SER A 393 -3.13 -15.45 11.18
N LEU A 394 -3.43 -16.42 10.32
CA LEU A 394 -2.44 -17.38 9.79
C LEU A 394 -2.62 -17.54 8.29
N ASN A 395 -1.60 -18.07 7.61
CA ASN A 395 -1.82 -18.67 6.29
C ASN A 395 -2.31 -20.12 6.42
N GLU A 396 -2.90 -20.65 5.35
CA GLU A 396 -3.42 -22.03 5.36
C GLU A 396 -2.34 -23.08 5.72
N PRO A 397 -1.11 -23.04 5.16
CA PRO A 397 -0.04 -23.95 5.58
C PRO A 397 0.29 -23.90 7.08
N GLU A 398 0.36 -22.71 7.68
CA GLU A 398 0.61 -22.51 9.12
C GLU A 398 -0.51 -23.11 9.97
N LEU A 399 -1.77 -22.87 9.59
CA LEU A 399 -2.92 -23.44 10.28
C LEU A 399 -2.89 -24.98 10.23
N ARG A 400 -2.61 -25.55 9.06
CA ARG A 400 -2.50 -26.99 8.87
C ARG A 400 -1.37 -27.61 9.69
N LEU A 401 -0.24 -26.92 9.79
CA LEU A 401 0.86 -27.34 10.66
C LEU A 401 0.46 -27.32 12.14
N ALA A 402 -0.20 -26.26 12.58
CA ALA A 402 -0.66 -26.14 13.96
C ALA A 402 -1.68 -27.24 14.35
N ALA A 403 -2.53 -27.64 13.41
CA ALA A 403 -3.50 -28.71 13.63
C ALA A 403 -2.93 -30.13 13.40
N HIS A 404 -1.69 -30.23 12.91
CA HIS A 404 -1.12 -31.47 12.39
C HIS A 404 -2.03 -32.19 11.37
N ASP A 405 -2.77 -31.41 10.56
CA ASP A 405 -3.75 -31.89 9.59
C ASP A 405 -3.56 -31.26 8.21
N SER A 406 -3.20 -32.08 7.23
CA SER A 406 -2.96 -31.65 5.85
C SER A 406 -4.13 -31.85 4.89
N LYS A 407 -5.23 -32.49 5.32
CA LYS A 407 -6.27 -33.02 4.41
C LYS A 407 -7.68 -32.56 4.72
N SER A 408 -8.01 -32.32 5.99
CA SER A 408 -9.39 -31.97 6.37
C SER A 408 -9.82 -30.61 5.81
N ALA A 409 -11.15 -30.42 5.78
CA ALA A 409 -11.78 -29.17 5.38
C ALA A 409 -11.28 -28.03 6.27
N LEU A 410 -11.06 -26.87 5.66
CA LEU A 410 -10.41 -25.74 6.34
C LEU A 410 -11.23 -25.23 7.52
N GLU A 411 -12.56 -25.25 7.37
CA GLU A 411 -13.51 -24.82 8.39
C GLU A 411 -13.45 -25.69 9.64
N GLY A 412 -13.27 -27.01 9.48
CA GLY A 412 -13.10 -27.93 10.60
C GLY A 412 -11.79 -27.69 11.34
N ILE A 413 -10.69 -27.57 10.58
CA ILE A 413 -9.36 -27.28 11.14
C ILE A 413 -9.34 -25.94 11.89
N ALA A 414 -9.97 -24.91 11.31
CA ALA A 414 -10.11 -23.60 11.93
C ALA A 414 -10.89 -23.68 13.25
N ALA A 415 -11.99 -24.44 13.27
CA ALA A 415 -12.79 -24.64 14.48
C ALA A 415 -12.00 -25.35 15.59
N ASP A 416 -11.23 -26.39 15.25
CA ASP A 416 -10.39 -27.13 16.20
C ASP A 416 -9.34 -26.21 16.83
N ILE A 417 -8.64 -25.41 16.01
CA ILE A 417 -7.63 -24.45 16.49
C ILE A 417 -8.27 -23.36 17.36
N CYS A 418 -9.44 -22.83 16.96
CA CYS A 418 -10.19 -21.87 17.78
C CYS A 418 -10.60 -22.46 19.12
N GLN A 419 -10.95 -23.75 19.17
CA GLN A 419 -11.29 -24.44 20.42
C GLN A 419 -10.05 -24.63 21.31
N ILE A 420 -8.92 -25.07 20.75
CA ILE A 420 -7.68 -25.31 21.50
C ILE A 420 -7.19 -24.02 22.18
N LEU A 421 -7.20 -22.89 21.45
CA LEU A 421 -6.74 -21.60 21.97
C LEU A 421 -7.84 -20.77 22.64
N ASN A 422 -9.06 -21.31 22.80
CA ASN A 422 -10.23 -20.52 23.20
C ASN A 422 -10.37 -19.20 22.41
N CYS A 423 -10.03 -19.21 21.13
CA CYS A 423 -10.02 -18.04 20.27
C CYS A 423 -11.41 -17.84 19.63
N PRO A 424 -12.02 -16.66 19.74
CA PRO A 424 -13.31 -16.38 19.11
C PRO A 424 -13.19 -15.98 17.63
N LEU A 425 -12.02 -15.50 17.19
CA LEU A 425 -11.81 -14.90 15.87
C LEU A 425 -10.57 -15.47 15.18
N LEU A 426 -10.69 -15.98 13.96
CA LEU A 426 -9.55 -16.51 13.22
C LEU A 426 -9.65 -16.15 11.74
N SER A 427 -8.56 -15.64 11.16
CA SER A 427 -8.45 -15.39 9.73
C SER A 427 -7.41 -16.31 9.11
N VAL A 428 -7.78 -16.93 7.99
CA VAL A 428 -6.90 -17.76 7.18
C VAL A 428 -6.66 -17.10 5.83
N THR A 429 -5.42 -16.66 5.59
CA THR A 429 -4.99 -16.11 4.31
C THR A 429 -4.66 -17.23 3.32
N GLN A 430 -5.17 -17.11 2.09
CA GLN A 430 -5.08 -18.13 1.03
C GLN A 430 -4.52 -17.54 -0.28
N GLY A 431 -3.68 -16.50 -0.17
CA GLY A 431 -3.03 -15.84 -1.29
C GLY A 431 -4.04 -15.31 -2.32
N VAL A 432 -3.99 -15.80 -3.56
CA VAL A 432 -4.88 -15.37 -4.65
C VAL A 432 -6.35 -15.73 -4.42
N HIS A 433 -6.64 -16.66 -3.49
CA HIS A 433 -8.00 -17.03 -3.12
C HIS A 433 -8.62 -16.07 -2.09
N GLY A 434 -7.85 -15.13 -1.56
CA GLY A 434 -8.29 -14.16 -0.56
C GLY A 434 -8.12 -14.69 0.86
N VAL A 435 -9.14 -14.49 1.68
CA VAL A 435 -9.13 -14.78 3.12
C VAL A 435 -10.46 -15.44 3.53
N SER A 436 -10.37 -16.40 4.45
CA SER A 436 -11.52 -16.94 5.15
C SER A 436 -11.48 -16.48 6.61
N CYS A 437 -12.47 -15.71 7.03
CA CYS A 437 -12.63 -15.21 8.40
C CYS A 437 -13.65 -16.07 9.16
N PHE A 438 -13.27 -16.53 10.33
CA PHE A 438 -14.06 -17.37 11.22
C PHE A 438 -14.38 -16.59 12.49
N SER A 439 -15.65 -16.54 12.84
CA SER A 439 -16.16 -15.93 14.06
C SER A 439 -17.06 -16.91 14.79
N ARG A 440 -16.90 -17.00 16.11
CA ARG A 440 -17.81 -17.75 16.98
C ARG A 440 -19.24 -17.17 16.97
N GLU A 441 -19.36 -15.85 16.77
CA GLU A 441 -20.64 -15.13 16.81
C GLU A 441 -21.23 -14.91 15.41
N GLU A 442 -20.39 -14.49 14.44
CA GLU A 442 -20.84 -14.08 13.10
C GLU A 442 -20.79 -15.22 12.06
N GLY A 443 -20.19 -16.36 12.40
CA GLY A 443 -19.96 -17.47 11.48
C GLY A 443 -18.75 -17.26 10.56
N VAL A 444 -18.83 -17.79 9.33
CA VAL A 444 -17.70 -17.75 8.38
C VAL A 444 -18.00 -16.77 7.25
N VAL A 445 -17.03 -15.89 6.97
CA VAL A 445 -17.08 -14.92 5.88
C VAL A 445 -15.87 -15.13 4.97
N HIS A 446 -16.10 -15.27 3.67
CA HIS A 446 -15.03 -15.37 2.68
C HIS A 446 -14.85 -14.04 1.95
N ILE A 447 -13.61 -13.56 1.94
CA ILE A 447 -13.23 -12.26 1.40
C ILE A 447 -12.31 -12.50 0.21
N PRO A 448 -12.65 -12.04 -1.00
CA PRO A 448 -11.84 -12.29 -2.18
C PRO A 448 -10.54 -11.47 -2.16
N ALA A 449 -9.53 -11.92 -2.91
CA ALA A 449 -8.34 -11.13 -3.14
C ALA A 449 -8.65 -9.92 -4.06
N PHE A 450 -8.20 -8.72 -3.67
CA PHE A 450 -8.43 -7.48 -4.43
C PHE A 450 -7.23 -7.07 -5.31
N ALA A 451 -6.08 -7.73 -5.15
CA ALA A 451 -4.91 -7.45 -5.97
C ALA A 451 -5.06 -8.11 -7.35
N THR A 452 -5.02 -7.31 -8.42
CA THR A 452 -5.04 -7.79 -9.82
C THR A 452 -3.66 -8.25 -10.31
N HIS A 453 -2.60 -7.72 -9.72
CA HIS A 453 -1.20 -8.05 -10.02
C HIS A 453 -0.39 -8.04 -8.72
N SER A 454 0.68 -8.81 -8.67
CA SER A 454 1.60 -8.88 -7.52
C SER A 454 3.03 -8.72 -8.02
N VAL A 455 3.72 -7.73 -7.45
CA VAL A 455 5.15 -7.48 -7.65
C VAL A 455 5.96 -8.33 -6.67
N ASP A 456 5.59 -8.28 -5.39
CA ASP A 456 6.09 -9.16 -4.35
C ASP A 456 4.90 -9.64 -3.48
N ARG A 457 5.03 -10.79 -2.81
CA ARG A 457 4.03 -11.30 -1.85
C ARG A 457 4.46 -11.13 -0.39
N ILE A 458 5.71 -10.74 -0.16
CA ILE A 458 6.26 -10.52 1.18
C ILE A 458 5.53 -9.34 1.83
N GLY A 459 5.26 -9.44 3.12
CA GLY A 459 4.59 -8.40 3.90
C GLY A 459 3.06 -8.36 3.78
N ALA A 460 2.46 -9.08 2.83
CA ALA A 460 1.00 -9.10 2.67
C ALA A 460 0.27 -9.62 3.92
N GLY A 461 0.82 -10.66 4.55
CA GLY A 461 0.31 -11.21 5.82
C GLY A 461 0.46 -10.22 6.97
N ASP A 462 1.61 -9.55 7.07
CA ASP A 462 1.91 -8.55 8.10
C ASP A 462 0.96 -7.34 8.01
N SER A 463 0.70 -6.86 6.80
CA SER A 463 -0.27 -5.77 6.54
C SER A 463 -1.71 -6.20 6.82
N TYR A 464 -2.09 -7.42 6.41
CA TYR A 464 -3.41 -7.98 6.73
C TYR A 464 -3.62 -8.05 8.25
N LEU A 465 -2.67 -8.67 8.96
CA LEU A 465 -2.69 -8.81 10.42
C LEU A 465 -2.80 -7.45 11.10
N SER A 466 -2.00 -6.46 10.67
CA SER A 466 -1.97 -5.14 11.29
C SER A 466 -3.34 -4.46 11.27
N LEU A 467 -3.98 -4.41 10.10
CA LEU A 467 -5.24 -3.68 9.94
C LEU A 467 -6.45 -4.47 10.43
N SER A 468 -6.47 -5.79 10.23
CA SER A 468 -7.55 -6.64 10.75
C SER A 468 -7.56 -6.67 12.28
N SER A 469 -6.39 -6.76 12.92
CA SER A 469 -6.27 -6.70 14.39
C SER A 469 -6.77 -5.39 14.96
N LEU A 470 -6.42 -4.25 14.36
CA LEU A 470 -6.93 -2.93 14.77
C LEU A 470 -8.46 -2.86 14.70
N CYS A 471 -9.04 -3.34 13.61
CA CYS A 471 -10.49 -3.33 13.41
C CYS A 471 -11.21 -4.22 14.43
N LEU A 472 -10.71 -5.43 14.66
CA LEU A 472 -11.32 -6.39 15.59
C LEU A 472 -11.16 -5.94 17.05
N ALA A 473 -10.02 -5.37 17.43
CA ALA A 473 -9.81 -4.80 18.77
C ALA A 473 -10.75 -3.61 19.05
N HIS A 474 -11.07 -2.82 18.02
CA HIS A 474 -12.10 -1.77 18.11
C HIS A 474 -13.54 -2.34 18.14
N GLY A 475 -13.74 -3.63 17.89
CA GLY A 475 -15.05 -4.28 17.87
C GLY A 475 -15.80 -4.15 16.54
N TYR A 476 -15.10 -4.02 15.41
CA TYR A 476 -15.73 -4.09 14.09
C TYR A 476 -16.03 -5.53 13.69
N SER A 477 -17.03 -5.71 12.81
CA SER A 477 -17.40 -7.03 12.32
C SER A 477 -16.27 -7.70 11.56
N THR A 478 -16.27 -9.03 11.53
CA THR A 478 -15.27 -9.81 10.81
C THR A 478 -15.25 -9.53 9.31
N MET A 479 -16.42 -9.29 8.72
CA MET A 479 -16.54 -8.87 7.33
C MET A 479 -15.80 -7.55 7.07
N LEU A 480 -16.00 -6.53 7.91
CA LEU A 480 -15.36 -5.24 7.72
C LEU A 480 -13.86 -5.29 8.02
N ALA A 481 -13.46 -5.95 9.11
CA ALA A 481 -12.07 -6.10 9.50
C ALA A 481 -11.27 -6.86 8.43
N GLY A 482 -11.81 -7.97 7.93
CA GLY A 482 -11.17 -8.75 6.90
C GLY A 482 -11.17 -8.03 5.53
N PHE A 483 -12.16 -7.19 5.23
CA PHE A 483 -12.15 -6.36 4.03
C PHE A 483 -11.02 -5.34 4.09
N ILE A 484 -10.94 -4.54 5.16
CA ILE A 484 -9.91 -3.52 5.35
C ILE A 484 -8.51 -4.18 5.35
N GLY A 485 -8.35 -5.30 6.07
CA GLY A 485 -7.12 -6.09 6.05
C GLY A 485 -6.75 -6.59 4.65
N SER A 486 -7.72 -7.05 3.87
CA SER A 486 -7.49 -7.54 2.50
C SER A 486 -7.09 -6.43 1.53
N ILE A 487 -7.61 -5.20 1.70
CA ILE A 487 -7.13 -4.03 0.93
C ILE A 487 -5.71 -3.67 1.32
N ALA A 488 -5.38 -3.70 2.62
CA ALA A 488 -4.01 -3.46 3.09
C ALA A 488 -3.03 -4.47 2.48
N ALA A 489 -3.37 -5.77 2.50
CA ALA A 489 -2.59 -6.81 1.84
C ALA A 489 -2.47 -6.59 0.33
N ALA A 490 -3.56 -6.18 -0.33
CA ALA A 490 -3.57 -5.92 -1.77
C ALA A 490 -2.66 -4.75 -2.16
N MET A 491 -2.50 -3.75 -1.30
CA MET A 491 -1.55 -2.65 -1.51
C MET A 491 -0.10 -3.11 -1.33
N SER A 492 0.18 -3.89 -0.29
CA SER A 492 1.54 -4.35 0.01
C SER A 492 2.10 -5.28 -1.06
N VAL A 493 1.26 -6.08 -1.73
CA VAL A 493 1.74 -6.95 -2.82
C VAL A 493 2.11 -6.21 -4.10
N GLN A 494 1.83 -4.91 -4.21
CA GLN A 494 2.12 -4.09 -5.39
C GLN A 494 3.45 -3.34 -5.28
N VAL A 495 4.10 -3.40 -4.12
CA VAL A 495 5.44 -2.83 -3.88
C VAL A 495 6.46 -3.97 -3.74
N VAL A 496 7.75 -3.63 -3.88
CA VAL A 496 8.82 -4.62 -3.67
C VAL A 496 9.09 -4.74 -2.18
N GLY A 497 8.99 -5.96 -1.63
CA GLY A 497 9.19 -6.20 -0.20
C GLY A 497 8.34 -5.27 0.69
N ASN A 498 8.95 -4.79 1.77
CA ASN A 498 8.33 -3.88 2.74
C ASN A 498 8.76 -2.42 2.49
N GLN A 499 8.83 -2.00 1.22
CA GLN A 499 9.33 -0.67 0.84
C GLN A 499 8.57 0.47 1.52
N GLU A 500 7.25 0.36 1.61
CA GLU A 500 6.41 1.35 2.29
C GLU A 500 5.38 0.67 3.19
N SER A 501 5.15 1.26 4.36
CA SER A 501 4.00 0.87 5.19
C SER A 501 2.70 1.34 4.53
N VAL A 502 1.63 0.54 4.64
CA VAL A 502 0.28 0.92 4.21
C VAL A 502 -0.12 2.25 4.83
N LYS A 503 -0.26 3.28 3.98
CA LYS A 503 -0.66 4.63 4.39
C LYS A 503 -2.18 4.79 4.34
N LYS A 504 -2.72 5.54 5.31
CA LYS A 504 -4.17 5.78 5.45
C LYS A 504 -4.83 6.41 4.22
N VAL A 505 -4.23 7.45 3.65
CA VAL A 505 -4.81 8.17 2.50
C VAL A 505 -4.92 7.28 1.26
N PRO A 506 -3.85 6.58 0.82
CA PRO A 506 -3.95 5.59 -0.25
C PRO A 506 -4.96 4.47 0.02
N LEU A 507 -5.05 3.96 1.25
CA LEU A 507 -6.04 2.94 1.63
C LEU A 507 -7.48 3.45 1.41
N CYS A 508 -7.81 4.64 1.93
CA CYS A 508 -9.15 5.23 1.76
C CYS A 508 -9.47 5.50 0.28
N LYS A 509 -8.49 5.90 -0.53
CA LYS A 509 -8.66 6.06 -1.99
C LYS A 509 -8.96 4.74 -2.68
N PHE A 510 -8.28 3.66 -2.30
CA PHE A 510 -8.53 2.32 -2.83
C PHE A 510 -9.97 1.88 -2.49
N ILE A 511 -10.36 1.96 -1.22
CA ILE A 511 -11.72 1.62 -0.77
C ILE A 511 -12.79 2.43 -1.54
N THR A 512 -12.56 3.73 -1.69
CA THR A 512 -13.47 4.62 -2.44
C THR A 512 -13.61 4.19 -3.91
N ARG A 513 -12.52 3.75 -4.55
CA ARG A 513 -12.57 3.25 -5.93
C ARG A 513 -13.38 1.95 -6.03
N LEU A 514 -13.21 1.02 -5.09
CA LEU A 514 -13.89 -0.27 -5.14
C LEU A 514 -15.39 -0.16 -4.89
N LEU A 515 -15.80 0.80 -4.05
CA LEU A 515 -17.20 0.96 -3.67
C LEU A 515 -18.00 1.88 -4.59
N LYS A 516 -17.34 2.72 -5.40
CA LYS A 516 -17.94 3.47 -6.51
C LYS A 516 -18.20 2.60 -7.72
#